data_AF-A0A3L6FEN2-F1
#
_entry.id   AF-A0A3L6FEN2-F1
#
_cell.length_a   1.000
_cell.length_b   1.000
_cell.length_c   1.000
_cell.angle_alpha   90.00
_cell.angle_beta   90.00
_cell.angle_gamma   90.00
#
_symmetry.space_group_name_H-M   'P 1'
#
loop_
_entity.id
_entity.type
_entity.pdbx_description
1 polymer ?
#
loop_
_entity_poly.entity_id
_entity_poly.type
_entity_poly.pdbx_seq_one_letter_code
_entity_poly.pdbx_strand_id
1 'polypeptide(L)'
;MPPVKAEDLVVHAVKEQFAGLDYCITSPPPWITTVLVGFQHYLVMLGTTVLIATIIVPLMGGGILQRFVFTMRSLQGALIIAGVFQAVVGFFGIWRVFIRFLSPLAAVPFVTLTGLGLFFFAFPGVTKCIEVGLPTLVLLVIFAEYASHVFAKGSFVFSRCAVLVTVVIIWIYAEILTAAGAYNQLGIT
;
A
#
# COMPACT_ATOMS: atom_id res chain seq x y z
N MET A 1 -35.76 27.82 1.62
CA MET A 1 -34.62 28.02 2.55
C MET A 1 -34.50 29.51 2.81
N PRO A 2 -34.51 29.96 4.08
CA PRO A 2 -34.14 31.34 4.37
C PRO A 2 -32.67 31.59 3.97
N PRO A 3 -32.29 32.83 3.61
CA PRO A 3 -30.91 33.13 3.24
C PRO A 3 -29.98 32.90 4.44
N VAL A 4 -28.92 32.10 4.23
CA VAL A 4 -27.88 31.86 5.24
C VAL A 4 -27.18 33.19 5.52
N LYS A 5 -27.22 33.63 6.78
CA LYS A 5 -26.61 34.88 7.22
C LYS A 5 -25.08 34.74 7.20
N ALA A 6 -24.38 35.80 6.79
CA ALA A 6 -22.93 35.82 6.68
C ALA A 6 -22.19 35.60 8.02
N GLU A 7 -22.87 35.84 9.14
CA GLU A 7 -22.42 35.58 10.51
C GLU A 7 -22.30 34.08 10.85
N ASP A 8 -22.98 33.18 10.13
CA ASP A 8 -22.90 31.72 10.31
C ASP A 8 -21.80 31.06 9.45
N LEU A 9 -21.12 31.82 8.58
CA LEU A 9 -20.00 31.35 7.75
C LEU A 9 -18.66 31.42 8.49
N VAL A 10 -18.64 31.00 9.76
CA VAL A 10 -17.40 30.89 10.53
C VAL A 10 -16.60 29.71 9.98
N VAL A 11 -15.35 29.95 9.59
CA VAL A 11 -14.43 28.89 9.15
C VAL A 11 -14.08 28.03 10.36
N HIS A 12 -14.81 26.95 10.54
CA HIS A 12 -14.55 25.96 11.57
C HIS A 12 -13.23 25.21 11.29
N ALA A 13 -12.52 24.84 12.35
CA ALA A 13 -11.34 23.99 12.20
C ALA A 13 -11.77 22.64 11.58
N VAL A 14 -10.93 22.08 10.71
CA VAL A 14 -11.21 20.84 9.94
C VAL A 14 -11.73 19.69 10.82
N LYS A 15 -11.19 19.57 12.03
CA LYS A 15 -11.56 18.56 13.03
C LYS A 15 -13.01 18.67 13.51
N GLU A 16 -13.60 19.86 13.46
CA GLU A 16 -14.98 20.12 13.86
C GLU A 16 -15.98 19.78 12.74
N GLN A 17 -15.55 19.87 11.48
CA GLN A 17 -16.38 19.52 10.32
C GLN A 17 -16.38 18.02 10.03
N PHE A 18 -15.24 17.35 10.25
CA PHE A 18 -15.09 15.92 10.03
C PHE A 18 -14.29 15.29 11.18
N ALA A 19 -14.99 14.56 12.05
CA ALA A 19 -14.38 13.78 13.13
C ALA A 19 -13.52 12.65 12.54
N GLY A 20 -12.25 12.94 12.24
CA GLY A 20 -11.30 11.99 11.63
C GLY A 20 -10.37 12.60 10.58
N LEU A 21 -10.58 13.86 10.18
CA LEU A 21 -9.70 14.56 9.22
C LEU A 21 -8.82 15.59 9.96
N ASP A 22 -7.51 15.36 10.02
CA ASP A 22 -6.58 16.30 10.67
C ASP A 22 -6.12 17.44 9.73
N TYR A 23 -6.09 17.18 8.42
CA TYR A 23 -5.66 18.11 7.38
C TYR A 23 -6.61 18.07 6.19
N CYS A 24 -6.96 19.23 5.65
CA CYS A 24 -7.67 19.36 4.38
C CYS A 24 -6.70 19.25 3.20
N ILE A 25 -7.23 18.89 2.01
CA ILE A 25 -6.43 18.79 0.79
C ILE A 25 -5.75 20.11 0.40
N THR A 26 -6.32 21.24 0.83
CA THR A 26 -5.83 22.59 0.58
C THR A 26 -5.03 23.18 1.74
N SER A 27 -4.97 22.52 2.89
CA SER A 27 -4.22 23.04 4.05
C SER A 27 -2.76 22.63 3.95
N PRO A 28 -1.78 23.54 4.14
CA PRO A 28 -0.37 23.18 4.17
C PRO A 28 -0.02 22.49 5.50
N PRO A 29 0.34 21.19 5.50
CA PRO A 29 0.78 20.52 6.72
C PRO A 29 2.19 20.99 7.14
N PRO A 30 2.57 20.80 8.41
CA PRO A 30 3.94 21.06 8.86
C PRO A 30 4.98 20.33 7.99
N TRP A 31 6.12 20.95 7.75
CA TRP A 31 7.13 20.41 6.82
C TRP A 31 7.67 19.04 7.28
N ILE A 32 7.89 18.86 8.59
CA ILE A 32 8.42 17.60 9.15
C ILE A 32 7.44 16.45 8.92
N THR A 33 6.15 16.66 9.20
CA THR A 33 5.13 15.63 9.04
C THR A 33 4.98 15.25 7.57
N THR A 34 5.09 16.23 6.66
CA THR A 34 5.09 16.01 5.22
C THR A 34 6.22 15.10 4.77
N VAL A 35 7.45 15.39 5.21
CA VAL A 35 8.63 14.59 4.86
C VAL A 35 8.50 13.17 5.38
N LEU A 36 8.10 12.99 6.65
CA LEU A 36 7.93 11.67 7.26
C LEU A 36 6.85 10.83 6.58
N VAL A 37 5.68 11.40 6.32
CA VAL A 37 4.57 10.70 5.65
C VAL A 37 4.92 10.40 4.20
N GLY A 38 5.62 11.30 3.50
CA GLY A 38 6.11 11.08 2.15
C GLY A 38 7.10 9.92 2.08
N PHE A 39 8.07 9.88 3.00
CA PHE A 39 9.01 8.77 3.11
C PHE A 39 8.29 7.43 3.40
N GLN A 40 7.31 7.45 4.29
CA GLN A 40 6.51 6.27 4.62
C GLN A 40 5.72 5.76 3.40
N HIS A 41 5.07 6.64 2.63
CA HIS A 41 4.39 6.24 1.40
C HIS A 41 5.37 5.66 0.36
N TYR A 42 6.56 6.26 0.23
CA TYR A 42 7.59 5.73 -0.65
C TYR A 42 7.96 4.28 -0.29
N LEU A 43 8.21 3.99 0.99
CA LEU A 43 8.54 2.63 1.43
C LEU A 43 7.41 1.63 1.18
N VAL A 44 6.16 2.01 1.49
CA VAL A 44 5.00 1.13 1.28
C VAL A 44 4.77 0.85 -0.21
N MET A 45 4.94 1.84 -1.07
CA MET A 45 4.82 1.68 -2.53
C MET A 45 6.00 0.92 -3.13
N LEU A 46 7.19 1.03 -2.55
CA LEU A 46 8.34 0.23 -2.95
C LEU A 46 8.06 -1.27 -2.73
N GLY A 47 7.39 -1.63 -1.63
CA GLY A 47 6.99 -3.02 -1.38
C GLY A 47 6.10 -3.60 -2.48
N THR A 48 5.07 -2.87 -2.90
CA THR A 48 4.15 -3.34 -3.95
C THR A 48 4.80 -3.39 -5.33
N THR A 49 5.66 -2.42 -5.66
CA THR A 49 6.40 -2.42 -6.94
C THR A 49 7.39 -3.59 -7.03
N VAL A 50 8.12 -3.90 -5.95
CA VAL A 50 9.00 -5.07 -5.92
C VAL A 50 8.19 -6.37 -5.98
N LEU A 51 7.05 -6.46 -5.27
CA LEU A 51 6.17 -7.65 -5.33
C LEU A 51 5.68 -7.93 -6.75
N ILE A 52 5.27 -6.90 -7.49
CA ILE A 52 4.83 -7.07 -8.88
C ILE A 52 6.00 -7.56 -9.75
N ALA A 53 7.20 -7.00 -9.57
CA ALA A 53 8.37 -7.43 -10.32
C ALA A 53 8.75 -8.89 -10.03
N THR A 54 8.70 -9.34 -8.76
CA THR A 54 9.01 -10.72 -8.39
C THR A 54 8.01 -11.72 -8.94
N ILE A 55 6.76 -11.33 -9.18
CA ILE A 55 5.75 -12.17 -9.84
C ILE A 55 6.00 -12.26 -11.35
N ILE A 56 6.35 -11.15 -12.01
CA ILE A 56 6.45 -11.11 -13.49
C ILE A 56 7.77 -11.72 -14.01
N VAL A 57 8.91 -11.46 -13.35
CA VAL A 57 10.24 -11.87 -13.83
C VAL A 57 10.37 -13.39 -14.06
N PRO A 58 9.90 -14.28 -13.16
CA PRO A 58 9.99 -15.72 -13.36
C PRO A 58 9.18 -16.24 -14.55
N LEU A 59 8.10 -15.55 -14.93
CA LEU A 59 7.20 -15.96 -16.02
C LEU A 59 7.80 -15.76 -17.41
N MET A 60 8.85 -14.95 -17.54
CA MET A 60 9.44 -14.59 -18.84
C MET A 60 10.43 -15.64 -19.40
N GLY A 61 10.89 -16.61 -18.58
CA GLY A 61 11.82 -17.66 -19.01
C GLY A 61 13.24 -17.16 -19.37
N GLY A 62 14.20 -18.08 -19.60
CA GLY A 62 15.58 -17.75 -20.03
C GLY A 62 16.63 -17.73 -18.90
N GLY A 63 17.87 -17.27 -19.18
CA GLY A 63 18.94 -17.10 -18.19
C GLY A 63 18.86 -15.75 -17.44
N ILE A 64 19.63 -15.57 -16.33
CA ILE A 64 19.55 -14.37 -15.46
C ILE A 64 19.68 -13.04 -16.23
N LEU A 65 20.69 -12.92 -17.08
CA LEU A 65 20.96 -11.66 -17.80
C LEU A 65 19.91 -11.38 -18.88
N GLN A 66 19.50 -12.43 -19.59
CA GLN A 66 18.45 -12.33 -20.61
C GLN A 66 17.10 -11.96 -20.00
N ARG A 67 16.75 -12.55 -18.85
CA ARG A 67 15.53 -12.19 -18.11
C ARG A 67 15.52 -10.71 -17.75
N PHE A 68 16.60 -10.21 -17.17
CA PHE A 68 16.69 -8.80 -16.77
C PHE A 68 16.46 -7.85 -17.96
N VAL A 69 17.22 -8.03 -19.05
CA VAL A 69 17.11 -7.16 -20.24
C VAL A 69 15.72 -7.25 -20.86
N PHE A 70 15.17 -8.46 -20.95
CA PHE A 70 13.84 -8.69 -21.52
C PHE A 70 12.72 -8.09 -20.66
N THR A 71 12.77 -8.28 -19.33
CA THR A 71 11.81 -7.67 -18.40
C THR A 71 11.87 -6.15 -18.48
N MET A 72 13.06 -5.55 -18.40
CA MET A 72 13.22 -4.09 -18.44
C MET A 72 12.63 -3.51 -19.72
N ARG A 73 12.95 -4.09 -20.88
CA ARG A 73 12.44 -3.64 -22.18
C ARG A 73 10.92 -3.81 -22.28
N SER A 74 10.38 -4.94 -21.83
CA SER A 74 8.96 -5.25 -21.91
C SER A 74 8.13 -4.33 -20.99
N LEU A 75 8.60 -4.13 -19.77
CA LEU A 75 7.93 -3.28 -18.77
C LEU A 75 7.97 -1.81 -19.19
N GLN A 76 9.11 -1.33 -19.68
CA GLN A 76 9.23 0.03 -20.19
C GLN A 76 8.28 0.27 -21.39
N GLY A 77 8.24 -0.67 -22.35
CA GLY A 77 7.31 -0.59 -23.49
C GLY A 77 5.84 -0.61 -23.05
N ALA A 78 5.49 -1.51 -22.13
CA ALA A 78 4.13 -1.61 -21.58
C ALA A 78 3.72 -0.32 -20.85
N LEU A 79 4.60 0.27 -20.04
CA LEU A 79 4.33 1.52 -19.33
C LEU A 79 4.14 2.71 -20.30
N ILE A 80 4.92 2.78 -21.37
CA ILE A 80 4.76 3.83 -22.39
C ILE A 80 3.39 3.71 -23.06
N ILE A 81 3.03 2.49 -23.52
CA ILE A 81 1.74 2.26 -24.18
C ILE A 81 0.58 2.53 -23.22
N ALA A 82 0.66 2.04 -21.99
CA ALA A 82 -0.35 2.27 -20.96
C ALA A 82 -0.51 3.77 -20.64
N GLY A 83 0.60 4.50 -20.52
CA GLY A 83 0.60 5.94 -20.26
C GLY A 83 -0.02 6.74 -21.41
N VAL A 84 0.34 6.43 -22.66
CA VAL A 84 -0.27 7.07 -23.84
C VAL A 84 -1.77 6.79 -23.91
N PHE A 85 -2.17 5.54 -23.70
CA PHE A 85 -3.58 5.16 -23.66
C PHE A 85 -4.35 5.92 -22.57
N GLN A 86 -3.81 5.94 -21.34
CA GLN A 86 -4.41 6.65 -20.21
C GLN A 86 -4.53 8.15 -20.49
N ALA A 87 -3.50 8.76 -21.10
CA ALA A 87 -3.50 10.18 -21.46
C ALA A 87 -4.58 10.50 -22.50
N VAL A 88 -4.73 9.66 -23.54
CA VAL A 88 -5.77 9.80 -24.56
C VAL A 88 -7.17 9.67 -23.95
N VAL A 89 -7.42 8.62 -23.16
CA VAL A 89 -8.70 8.39 -22.47
C VAL A 89 -9.04 9.54 -21.51
N GLY A 90 -8.04 10.06 -20.80
CA GLY A 90 -8.16 11.20 -19.90
C GLY A 90 -8.47 12.50 -20.64
N PHE A 91 -7.77 12.78 -21.74
CA PHE A 91 -7.95 13.98 -22.56
C PHE A 91 -9.35 14.05 -23.17
N PHE A 92 -9.88 12.93 -23.69
CA PHE A 92 -11.24 12.88 -24.23
C PHE A 92 -12.34 12.84 -23.17
N GLY A 93 -11.98 12.83 -21.87
CA GLY A 93 -12.96 12.80 -20.78
C GLY A 93 -13.78 11.51 -20.67
N ILE A 94 -13.42 10.48 -21.43
CA ILE A 94 -14.09 9.16 -21.44
C ILE A 94 -14.08 8.55 -20.03
N TRP A 95 -12.99 8.79 -19.28
CA TRP A 95 -12.86 8.37 -17.88
C TRP A 95 -14.03 8.85 -17.02
N ARG A 96 -14.54 10.07 -17.24
CA ARG A 96 -15.67 10.64 -16.49
C ARG A 96 -16.99 9.90 -16.76
N VAL A 97 -17.18 9.42 -17.98
CA VAL A 97 -18.35 8.62 -18.35
C VAL A 97 -18.27 7.25 -17.67
N PHE A 98 -17.08 6.62 -17.68
CA PHE A 98 -16.86 5.32 -17.07
C PHE A 98 -17.08 5.32 -15.54
N ILE A 99 -16.54 6.30 -14.82
CA ILE A 99 -16.74 6.41 -13.36
C ILE A 99 -18.21 6.67 -12.98
N ARG A 100 -19.03 7.20 -13.88
CA ARG A 100 -20.48 7.37 -13.64
C ARG A 100 -21.22 6.03 -13.64
N PHE A 101 -20.72 5.04 -14.36
CA PHE A 101 -21.26 3.68 -14.38
C PHE A 101 -20.76 2.84 -13.20
N LEU A 102 -19.58 3.14 -12.66
CA LEU A 102 -19.06 2.51 -11.45
C LEU A 102 -19.75 3.06 -10.19
N SER A 103 -20.90 2.49 -9.86
CA SER A 103 -21.49 2.71 -8.53
C SER A 103 -20.57 2.15 -7.45
N PRO A 104 -20.60 2.68 -6.21
CA PRO A 104 -19.82 2.13 -5.10
C PRO A 104 -20.12 0.64 -4.86
N LEU A 105 -21.35 0.19 -5.16
CA LEU A 105 -21.76 -1.21 -5.07
C LEU A 105 -21.05 -2.12 -6.10
N ALA A 106 -20.75 -1.60 -7.29
CA ALA A 106 -19.99 -2.34 -8.30
C ALA A 106 -18.46 -2.24 -8.08
N ALA A 107 -17.98 -1.15 -7.49
CA ALA A 107 -16.56 -0.95 -7.23
C ALA A 107 -16.00 -1.84 -6.11
N VAL A 108 -16.78 -2.06 -5.04
CA VAL A 108 -16.36 -2.91 -3.90
C VAL A 108 -15.93 -4.31 -4.34
N PRO A 109 -16.76 -5.11 -5.05
CA PRO A 109 -16.36 -6.45 -5.46
C PRO A 109 -15.16 -6.46 -6.43
N PHE A 110 -15.00 -5.41 -7.24
CA PHE A 110 -13.83 -5.30 -8.13
C PHE A 110 -12.53 -5.11 -7.35
N VAL A 111 -12.54 -4.21 -6.36
CA VAL A 111 -11.36 -3.95 -5.51
C VAL A 111 -11.06 -5.15 -4.62
N THR A 112 -12.08 -5.80 -4.05
CA THR A 112 -11.86 -6.99 -3.21
C THR A 112 -11.31 -8.15 -4.02
N LEU A 113 -11.80 -8.41 -5.23
CA LEU A 113 -11.25 -9.46 -6.11
C LEU A 113 -9.81 -9.17 -6.51
N THR A 114 -9.47 -7.90 -6.77
CA THR A 114 -8.09 -7.49 -7.06
C THR A 114 -7.17 -7.75 -5.85
N GLY A 115 -7.62 -7.38 -4.65
CA GLY A 115 -6.89 -7.64 -3.40
C GLY A 115 -6.74 -9.13 -3.09
N LEU A 116 -7.82 -9.91 -3.25
CA LEU A 116 -7.82 -11.36 -3.06
C LEU A 116 -6.87 -12.06 -4.04
N GLY A 117 -6.83 -11.60 -5.30
CA GLY A 117 -5.90 -12.10 -6.31
C GLY A 117 -4.44 -11.91 -5.90
N LEU A 118 -4.07 -10.73 -5.41
CA LEU A 118 -2.72 -10.47 -4.90
C LEU A 118 -2.39 -11.33 -3.67
N PHE A 119 -3.36 -11.52 -2.77
CA PHE A 119 -3.18 -12.39 -1.61
C PHE A 119 -2.89 -13.84 -2.02
N PHE A 120 -3.59 -14.36 -3.04
CA PHE A 120 -3.36 -15.70 -3.57
C PHE A 120 -1.94 -15.90 -4.12
N PHE A 121 -1.33 -14.87 -4.71
CA PHE A 121 0.06 -14.91 -5.17
C PHE A 121 1.09 -14.74 -4.03
N ALA A 122 0.79 -13.92 -3.02
CA ALA A 122 1.71 -13.65 -1.92
C ALA A 122 1.74 -14.76 -0.87
N PHE A 123 0.58 -15.38 -0.58
CA PHE A 123 0.45 -16.38 0.48
C PHE A 123 1.38 -17.61 0.32
N PRO A 124 1.58 -18.17 -0.89
CA PRO A 124 2.55 -19.25 -1.11
C PRO A 124 3.99 -18.89 -0.72
N GLY A 125 4.39 -17.62 -0.81
CA GLY A 125 5.70 -17.17 -0.33
C GLY A 125 5.81 -17.21 1.19
N VAL A 126 4.73 -16.87 1.88
CA VAL A 126 4.63 -16.88 3.35
C VAL A 126 4.60 -18.31 3.90
N THR A 127 3.90 -19.24 3.24
CA THR A 127 3.80 -20.64 3.70
C THR A 127 5.09 -21.44 3.57
N LYS A 128 5.99 -21.06 2.65
CA LYS A 128 7.33 -21.65 2.53
C LYS A 128 8.16 -21.48 3.80
N CYS A 129 7.96 -20.37 4.51
CA CYS A 129 8.60 -20.09 5.80
C CYS A 129 7.51 -19.76 6.83
N ILE A 130 6.62 -20.73 7.10
CA ILE A 130 5.47 -20.53 7.98
C ILE A 130 5.85 -20.03 9.38
N GLU A 131 7.03 -20.40 9.89
CA GLU A 131 7.55 -20.00 11.20
C GLU A 131 7.86 -18.50 11.28
N VAL A 132 8.24 -17.85 10.18
CA VAL A 132 8.43 -16.39 10.10
C VAL A 132 7.17 -15.69 9.59
N GLY A 133 6.47 -16.34 8.67
CA GLY A 133 5.30 -15.81 7.99
C GLY A 133 4.06 -15.68 8.88
N LEU A 134 3.81 -16.67 9.75
CA LEU A 134 2.66 -16.66 10.64
C LEU A 134 2.78 -15.54 11.71
N PRO A 135 3.91 -15.37 12.43
CA PRO A 135 4.09 -14.24 13.33
C PRO A 135 3.96 -12.89 12.62
N THR A 136 4.45 -12.80 11.38
CA THR A 136 4.31 -11.59 10.55
C THR A 136 2.85 -11.22 10.34
N LEU A 137 2.02 -12.17 9.92
CA LEU A 137 0.59 -11.93 9.70
C LEU A 137 -0.15 -11.60 11.00
N VAL A 138 0.11 -12.35 12.07
CA VAL A 138 -0.52 -12.14 13.38
C VAL A 138 -0.15 -10.77 13.95
N LEU A 139 1.13 -10.40 13.96
CA LEU A 139 1.60 -9.10 14.43
C LEU A 139 1.05 -7.95 13.59
N LEU A 140 0.97 -8.12 12.26
CA LEU A 140 0.40 -7.10 11.38
C LEU A 140 -1.08 -6.87 11.67
N VAL A 141 -1.88 -7.94 11.84
CA VAL A 141 -3.31 -7.83 12.18
C VAL A 141 -3.50 -7.22 13.56
N ILE A 142 -2.76 -7.70 14.58
CA ILE A 142 -2.83 -7.13 15.94
C ILE A 142 -2.48 -5.66 15.90
N PHE A 143 -1.39 -5.26 15.25
CA PHE A 143 -0.99 -3.86 15.23
C PHE A 143 -1.97 -3.02 14.39
N ALA A 144 -2.52 -3.53 13.29
CA ALA A 144 -3.51 -2.82 12.49
C ALA A 144 -4.83 -2.59 13.24
N GLU A 145 -5.34 -3.61 13.93
CA GLU A 145 -6.59 -3.48 14.71
C GLU A 145 -6.38 -2.75 16.03
N TYR A 146 -5.35 -3.11 16.80
CA TYR A 146 -5.04 -2.46 18.08
C TYR A 146 -4.64 -0.99 17.89
N ALA A 147 -3.90 -0.67 16.83
CA ALA A 147 -3.57 0.72 16.55
C ALA A 147 -4.83 1.53 16.20
N SER A 148 -5.78 0.95 15.47
CA SER A 148 -7.04 1.63 15.15
C SER A 148 -7.87 1.97 16.40
N HIS A 149 -7.85 1.09 17.41
CA HIS A 149 -8.66 1.25 18.63
C HIS A 149 -7.99 2.13 19.70
N VAL A 150 -6.67 2.07 19.86
CA VAL A 150 -5.92 2.86 20.87
C VAL A 150 -5.54 4.25 20.36
N PHE A 151 -5.27 4.41 19.06
CA PHE A 151 -4.77 5.68 18.52
C PHE A 151 -5.86 6.57 17.90
N ALA A 152 -7.14 6.20 18.03
CA ALA A 152 -8.26 7.13 17.80
C ALA A 152 -8.16 8.41 18.66
N LYS A 153 -7.33 8.41 19.71
CA LYS A 153 -7.02 9.57 20.57
C LYS A 153 -5.61 10.15 20.41
N GLY A 154 -4.72 9.56 19.60
CA GLY A 154 -3.30 9.92 19.55
C GLY A 154 -2.74 10.05 18.12
N SER A 155 -2.39 11.28 17.73
CA SER A 155 -1.72 11.75 16.50
C SER A 155 -1.71 10.82 15.27
N PHE A 156 -2.35 11.32 14.20
CA PHE A 156 -2.41 10.82 12.81
C PHE A 156 -1.15 10.15 12.25
N VAL A 157 0.04 10.63 12.64
CA VAL A 157 1.32 10.15 12.12
C VAL A 157 1.59 8.69 12.54
N PHE A 158 1.14 8.27 13.73
CA PHE A 158 1.49 6.96 14.28
C PHE A 158 0.66 5.80 13.71
N SER A 159 -0.62 6.04 13.39
CA SER A 159 -1.50 5.02 12.81
C SER A 159 -0.98 4.51 11.45
N ARG A 160 -0.33 5.38 10.67
CA ARG A 160 0.26 5.03 9.37
C ARG A 160 1.65 4.39 9.47
N CYS A 161 2.37 4.60 10.58
CA CYS A 161 3.66 3.97 10.87
C CYS A 161 3.53 2.51 11.34
N ALA A 162 2.31 2.04 11.63
CA ALA A 162 2.02 0.67 12.04
C ALA A 162 2.74 -0.39 11.20
N VAL A 163 2.58 -0.32 9.88
CA VAL A 163 3.19 -1.27 8.94
C VAL A 163 4.72 -1.25 9.02
N LEU A 164 5.33 -0.06 9.13
CA LEU A 164 6.79 0.06 9.22
C LEU A 164 7.33 -0.48 10.54
N VAL A 165 6.66 -0.20 11.65
CA VAL A 165 7.03 -0.73 12.97
C VAL A 165 6.94 -2.25 12.97
N THR A 166 5.88 -2.83 12.41
CA THR A 166 5.74 -4.28 12.26
C THR A 166 6.88 -4.87 11.42
N VAL A 167 7.23 -4.25 10.28
CA VAL A 167 8.35 -4.69 9.43
C VAL A 167 9.69 -4.67 10.20
N VAL A 168 9.97 -3.63 10.98
CA VAL A 168 11.20 -3.55 11.80
C VAL A 168 11.23 -4.66 12.85
N ILE A 169 10.12 -4.89 13.55
CA ILE A 169 10.02 -5.96 14.57
C ILE A 169 10.25 -7.33 13.93
N ILE A 170 9.63 -7.60 12.79
CA ILE A 170 9.79 -8.88 12.08
C ILE A 170 11.22 -9.04 11.57
N TRP A 171 11.84 -7.96 11.09
CA TRP A 171 13.22 -8.01 10.64
C TRP A 171 14.18 -8.38 11.78
N ILE A 172 14.02 -7.78 12.96
CA ILE A 172 14.76 -8.16 14.17
C ILE A 172 14.50 -9.62 14.55
N TYR A 173 13.24 -10.05 14.51
CA TYR A 173 12.86 -11.44 14.78
C TYR A 173 13.51 -12.43 13.81
N ALA A 174 13.56 -12.08 12.52
CA ALA A 174 14.20 -12.89 11.48
C ALA A 174 15.73 -12.99 11.68
N GLU A 175 16.39 -11.89 12.05
CA GLU A 175 17.81 -11.88 12.41
C GLU A 175 18.10 -12.81 13.61
N ILE A 176 17.26 -12.75 14.64
CA ILE A 176 17.38 -13.62 15.83
C ILE A 176 17.21 -15.10 15.44
N LEU A 177 16.22 -15.43 14.62
CA LEU A 177 16.00 -16.81 14.15
C LEU A 177 17.15 -17.31 13.26
N THR A 178 17.72 -16.43 12.44
CA THR A 178 18.88 -16.72 11.59
C THR A 178 20.11 -17.02 12.45
N ALA A 179 20.34 -16.21 13.51
CA ALA A 179 21.43 -16.44 14.47
C ALA A 179 21.22 -17.69 15.33
N ALA A 180 19.97 -18.04 15.66
CA ALA A 180 19.62 -19.22 16.44
C ALA A 180 19.74 -20.54 15.63
N GLY A 181 19.96 -20.48 14.31
CA GLY A 181 20.17 -21.65 13.47
C GLY A 181 18.94 -22.53 13.27
N ALA A 182 17.72 -22.00 13.48
CA ALA A 182 16.46 -22.73 13.34
C ALA A 182 16.30 -23.38 11.95
N TYR A 183 16.91 -22.78 10.91
CA TYR A 183 16.88 -23.29 9.53
C TYR A 183 18.10 -24.13 9.13
N ASN A 184 19.11 -24.25 10.00
CA ASN A 184 20.35 -24.97 9.68
C ASN A 184 20.18 -26.51 9.72
N GLN A 185 19.03 -26.99 10.22
CA GLN A 185 18.73 -28.43 10.38
C GLN A 185 17.95 -29.02 9.18
N LEU A 186 17.66 -28.25 8.12
CA LEU A 186 16.83 -28.68 6.98
C LEU A 186 17.55 -28.76 5.62
N GLY A 187 18.89 -28.84 5.62
CA GLY A 187 19.67 -29.51 4.57
C GLY A 187 20.20 -28.67 3.40
N ILE A 188 21.52 -28.41 3.42
CA ILE A 188 22.40 -28.53 2.24
C ILE A 188 23.67 -29.26 2.71
N THR A 189 23.62 -30.60 2.65
CA THR A 189 24.70 -31.41 2.04
C THR A 189 24.22 -31.83 0.67
#